data_AF-E3HEP2-F1
#
_entry.id   AF-E3HEP2-F1
#
_cell.length_a   1.000
_cell.length_b   1.000
_cell.length_c   1.000
_cell.angle_alpha   90.00
_cell.angle_beta   90.00
_cell.angle_gamma   90.00
#
_symmetry.space_group_name_H-M   'P 1'
#
loop_
_entity.id
_entity.type
_entity.pdbx_description
1 polymer ?
#
loop_
_entity_poly.entity_id
_entity_poly.type
_entity_poly.pdbx_seq_one_letter_code
_entity_poly.pdbx_strand_id
1 'polypeptide(L)'
;MKVKHLLGPAALALSLLAAAPVVAAPTEPAPIITGKQWTESDANLKKAYLLGMANIIQVEQAYQQRRAPAANQTLIPRFAQGLQSHTLDSVRESLDSWYAANPSRMDRPVVETLWFEIVAPAAPAAPATPAKRAR
;
A
#
# COMPACT_ATOMS: atom_id res chain seq x y z
N MET A 1 22.12 38.63 62.90
CA MET A 1 20.76 38.29 62.43
C MET A 1 19.84 39.47 62.64
N LYS A 2 19.34 40.07 61.56
CA LYS A 2 18.17 40.98 61.51
C LYS A 2 17.78 41.08 60.03
N VAL A 3 16.61 40.56 59.68
CA VAL A 3 16.04 40.56 58.33
C VAL A 3 15.48 41.95 58.04
N LYS A 4 15.76 42.51 56.87
CA LYS A 4 15.04 43.66 56.32
C LYS A 4 14.58 43.30 54.91
N HIS A 5 13.27 43.13 54.75
CA HIS A 5 12.60 43.00 53.46
C HIS A 5 12.61 44.37 52.76
N LEU A 6 12.99 44.42 51.49
CA LEU A 6 12.70 45.54 50.60
C LEU A 6 11.85 45.02 49.42
N LEU A 7 10.68 45.64 49.24
CA LEU A 7 9.72 45.47 48.15
C LEU A 7 10.34 45.90 46.80
N GLY A 8 10.26 45.10 45.74
CA GLY A 8 9.23 45.17 44.66
C GLY A 8 9.91 45.57 43.32
N PRO A 9 9.26 45.58 42.13
CA PRO A 9 8.00 44.97 41.67
C PRO A 9 8.16 44.07 40.40
N ALA A 10 7.09 43.35 40.04
CA ALA A 10 6.65 42.97 38.69
C ALA A 10 7.66 42.80 37.54
N ALA A 11 7.80 41.55 37.06
CA ALA A 11 7.78 41.23 35.63
C ALA A 11 7.45 39.75 35.42
N LEU A 12 6.16 39.44 35.34
CA LEU A 12 5.68 38.23 34.68
C LEU A 12 6.17 38.28 33.23
N ALA A 13 7.25 37.56 32.91
CA ALA A 13 7.71 37.40 31.53
C ALA A 13 6.78 36.41 30.81
N LEU A 14 5.62 36.91 30.40
CA LEU A 14 4.72 36.28 29.43
C LEU A 14 5.43 36.24 28.06
N SER A 15 6.32 35.26 27.89
CA SER A 15 7.06 35.09 26.63
C SER A 15 6.25 34.19 25.71
N LEU A 16 5.64 34.85 24.72
CA LEU A 16 4.84 34.36 23.61
C LEU A 16 5.16 32.91 23.20
N LEU A 17 4.16 32.03 23.28
CA LEU A 17 4.08 30.91 22.35
C LEU A 17 3.96 31.52 20.95
N ALA A 18 5.07 31.54 20.20
CA ALA A 18 5.01 31.68 18.76
C ALA A 18 4.30 30.43 18.23
N ALA A 19 2.98 30.51 18.05
CA ALA A 19 2.25 29.56 17.24
C ALA A 19 2.78 29.73 15.81
N ALA A 20 3.79 28.94 15.44
CA ALA A 20 4.20 28.82 14.06
C ALA A 20 2.95 28.42 13.26
N PRO A 21 2.62 29.10 12.15
CA PRO A 21 1.56 28.63 11.29
C PRO A 21 1.95 27.23 10.84
N VAL A 22 1.20 26.21 11.27
CA VAL A 22 1.26 24.89 10.65
C VAL A 22 0.71 25.10 9.26
N VAL A 23 1.62 25.35 8.31
CA VAL A 23 1.30 25.25 6.90
C VAL A 23 0.99 23.77 6.70
N ALA A 24 -0.29 23.45 6.48
CA ALA A 24 -0.67 22.11 6.10
C ALA A 24 0.15 21.73 4.87
N ALA A 25 0.98 20.68 4.99
CA ALA A 25 1.71 20.17 3.85
C ALA A 25 0.69 19.86 2.74
N PRO A 26 0.97 20.20 1.47
CA PRO A 26 0.10 19.81 0.37
C PRO A 26 -0.18 18.32 0.49
N THR A 27 -1.45 17.93 0.40
CA THR A 27 -1.85 16.53 0.43
C THR A 27 -1.30 15.85 -0.82
N GLU A 28 -0.10 15.31 -0.72
CA GLU A 28 0.42 14.45 -1.78
C GLU A 28 -0.50 13.23 -1.88
N PRO A 29 -0.90 12.83 -3.11
CA PRO A 29 -1.65 11.61 -3.29
C PRO A 29 -0.84 10.44 -2.71
N ALA A 30 -1.54 9.43 -2.18
CA ALA A 30 -0.89 8.25 -1.62
C ALA A 30 0.11 7.68 -2.66
N PRO A 31 1.37 7.46 -2.28
CA PRO A 31 2.40 7.08 -3.24
C PRO A 31 2.09 5.70 -3.83
N ILE A 32 2.12 5.61 -5.16
CA ILE A 32 2.06 4.33 -5.87
C ILE A 32 3.48 3.82 -6.05
N ILE A 33 3.76 2.65 -5.50
CA ILE A 33 5.08 2.01 -5.64
C ILE A 33 5.26 1.54 -7.08
N THR A 34 6.26 2.08 -7.77
CA THR A 34 6.66 1.69 -9.12
C THR A 34 7.93 0.85 -9.12
N GLY A 35 8.37 0.42 -10.30
CA GLY A 35 9.66 -0.22 -10.49
C GLY A 35 10.83 0.58 -9.92
N LYS A 36 10.79 1.92 -10.01
CA LYS A 36 11.84 2.79 -9.46
C LYS A 36 12.06 2.54 -7.96
N GLN A 37 11.01 2.76 -7.17
CA GLN A 37 11.06 2.56 -5.71
C GLN A 37 11.32 1.11 -5.36
N TRP A 38 10.76 0.17 -6.14
CA TRP A 38 11.01 -1.26 -5.94
C TRP A 38 12.50 -1.59 -6.10
N THR A 39 13.14 -1.18 -7.19
CA THR A 39 14.56 -1.50 -7.44
C THR A 39 15.52 -0.85 -6.45
N GLU A 40 15.16 0.31 -5.90
CA GLU A 40 15.94 1.02 -4.87
C GLU A 40 15.74 0.42 -3.46
N SER A 41 14.66 -0.34 -3.26
CA SER A 41 14.32 -0.93 -1.96
C SER A 41 15.13 -2.18 -1.65
N ASP A 42 15.47 -2.37 -0.38
CA ASP A 42 16.02 -3.63 0.10
C ASP A 42 14.97 -4.76 0.13
N ALA A 43 15.45 -5.98 0.35
CA ALA A 43 14.59 -7.16 0.37
C ALA A 43 13.53 -7.14 1.48
N ASN A 44 13.83 -6.56 2.65
CA ASN A 44 12.89 -6.51 3.77
C ASN A 44 11.76 -5.53 3.49
N LEU A 45 12.07 -4.35 2.93
CA LEU A 45 11.06 -3.37 2.55
C LEU A 45 10.12 -3.90 1.47
N LYS A 46 10.66 -4.60 0.46
CA LYS A 46 9.87 -5.31 -0.56
C LYS A 46 8.93 -6.33 0.08
N LYS A 47 9.43 -7.16 0.99
CA LYS A 47 8.62 -8.15 1.73
C LYS A 47 7.53 -7.49 2.55
N ALA A 48 7.83 -6.40 3.26
CA ALA A 48 6.86 -5.66 4.05
C ALA A 48 5.72 -5.10 3.18
N TYR A 49 6.05 -4.54 2.01
CA TYR A 49 5.05 -4.08 1.04
C TYR A 49 4.14 -5.21 0.55
N LEU A 50 4.73 -6.34 0.14
CA LEU A 50 3.98 -7.52 -0.29
C LEU A 50 3.11 -8.11 0.83
N LEU A 51 3.61 -8.11 2.08
CA LEU A 51 2.86 -8.54 3.25
C LEU A 51 1.66 -7.62 3.52
N GLY A 52 1.85 -6.30 3.37
CA GLY A 52 0.75 -5.33 3.43
C GLY A 52 -0.34 -5.63 2.39
N MET A 53 0.04 -5.97 1.16
CA MET A 53 -0.91 -6.40 0.12
C MET A 53 -1.62 -7.71 0.49
N ALA A 54 -0.92 -8.69 1.03
CA ALA A 54 -1.53 -9.93 1.50
C ALA A 54 -2.55 -9.68 2.62
N ASN A 55 -2.27 -8.73 3.52
CA ASN A 55 -3.18 -8.36 4.60
C ASN A 55 -4.46 -7.69 4.07
N ILE A 56 -4.35 -6.76 3.10
CA ILE A 56 -5.56 -6.14 2.54
C ILE A 56 -6.41 -7.15 1.74
N ILE A 57 -5.77 -8.10 1.03
CA ILE A 57 -6.48 -9.20 0.35
C ILE A 57 -7.26 -10.04 1.37
N GLN A 58 -6.67 -10.37 2.52
CA GLN A 58 -7.36 -11.12 3.59
C GLN A 58 -8.55 -10.35 4.16
N VAL A 59 -8.40 -9.05 4.40
CA VAL A 59 -9.51 -8.18 4.86
C VAL A 59 -10.65 -8.18 3.84
N GLU A 60 -10.33 -7.99 2.56
CA GLU A 60 -11.30 -8.01 1.48
C GLU A 60 -12.01 -9.35 1.33
N GLN A 61 -11.27 -10.47 1.45
CA GLN A 61 -11.88 -11.81 1.46
C GLN A 61 -12.89 -11.96 2.60
N ALA A 62 -12.53 -11.55 3.82
CA ALA A 62 -13.42 -11.61 4.98
C ALA A 62 -14.66 -10.71 4.79
N TYR A 63 -14.51 -9.55 4.14
CA TYR A 63 -15.62 -8.68 3.81
C TYR A 63 -16.56 -9.31 2.76
N GLN A 64 -15.99 -9.88 1.68
CA GLN A 64 -16.77 -10.50 0.60
C GLN A 64 -17.48 -11.78 1.03
N GLN A 65 -17.01 -12.49 2.06
CA GLN A 65 -17.76 -13.62 2.65
C GLN A 65 -19.12 -13.20 3.21
N ARG A 66 -19.27 -11.96 3.69
CA ARG A 66 -20.54 -11.43 4.22
C ARG A 66 -21.43 -10.85 3.13
N ARG A 67 -20.83 -10.35 2.04
CA ARG A 67 -21.54 -9.73 0.92
C ARG A 67 -20.75 -9.93 -0.38
N ALA A 68 -20.95 -11.09 -1.02
CA ALA A 68 -20.22 -11.44 -2.22
C ALA A 68 -20.59 -10.50 -3.39
N PRO A 69 -19.64 -9.73 -3.94
CA PRO A 69 -19.87 -8.95 -5.15
C PRO A 69 -19.95 -9.88 -6.37
N ALA A 70 -20.49 -9.39 -7.49
CA ALA A 70 -20.44 -10.14 -8.74
C ALA A 70 -18.99 -10.36 -9.18
N ALA A 71 -18.71 -11.45 -9.90
CA ALA A 71 -17.34 -11.82 -10.27
C ALA A 71 -16.58 -10.76 -11.09
N ASN A 72 -17.30 -9.89 -11.81
CA ASN A 72 -16.73 -8.77 -12.58
C ASN A 72 -16.52 -7.49 -11.75
N GLN A 73 -16.91 -7.49 -10.46
CA GLN A 73 -16.81 -6.35 -9.55
C GLN A 73 -15.68 -6.52 -8.52
N THR A 74 -14.95 -7.64 -8.56
CA THR A 74 -13.87 -7.95 -7.61
C THR A 74 -12.73 -8.69 -8.32
N LEU A 75 -11.50 -8.41 -7.91
CA LEU A 75 -10.32 -9.15 -8.35
C LEU A 75 -9.81 -10.12 -7.26
N ILE A 76 -10.40 -10.06 -6.07
CA ILE A 76 -9.90 -10.72 -4.86
C ILE A 76 -9.84 -12.25 -4.98
N PRO A 77 -10.86 -12.94 -5.53
CA PRO A 77 -10.75 -14.38 -5.77
C PRO A 77 -9.61 -14.74 -6.72
N ARG A 78 -9.37 -13.92 -7.76
CA ARG A 78 -8.26 -14.09 -8.70
C ARG A 78 -6.91 -13.90 -8.02
N PHE A 79 -6.75 -12.85 -7.22
CA PHE A 79 -5.55 -12.63 -6.40
C PHE A 79 -5.28 -13.80 -5.47
N ALA A 80 -6.29 -14.24 -4.72
CA ALA A 80 -6.16 -15.36 -3.81
C ALA A 80 -5.70 -16.63 -4.53
N GLN A 81 -6.33 -16.95 -5.65
CA GLN A 81 -6.01 -18.16 -6.40
C GLN A 81 -4.66 -18.07 -7.13
N GLY A 82 -4.36 -16.94 -7.77
CA GLY A 82 -3.11 -16.76 -8.50
C GLY A 82 -1.88 -16.72 -7.60
N LEU A 83 -2.05 -16.41 -6.30
CA LEU A 83 -0.95 -16.39 -5.32
C LEU A 83 -0.87 -17.67 -4.46
N GLN A 84 -1.80 -18.63 -4.60
CA GLN A 84 -1.84 -19.84 -3.75
C GLN A 84 -0.58 -20.69 -3.84
N SER A 85 0.08 -20.74 -5.00
CA SER A 85 1.32 -21.49 -5.22
C SER A 85 2.59 -20.70 -4.92
N HIS A 86 2.47 -19.47 -4.43
CA HIS A 86 3.59 -18.56 -4.24
C HIS A 86 3.87 -18.29 -2.77
N THR A 87 5.16 -18.25 -2.43
CA THR A 87 5.65 -17.66 -1.17
C THR A 87 5.94 -16.18 -1.36
N LEU A 88 6.01 -15.43 -0.25
CA LEU A 88 6.42 -14.02 -0.26
C LEU A 88 7.75 -13.80 -0.99
N ASP A 89 8.70 -14.73 -0.80
CA ASP A 89 10.00 -14.70 -1.47
C ASP A 89 9.90 -14.94 -2.97
N SER A 90 9.12 -15.96 -3.40
CA SER A 90 8.96 -16.23 -4.83
C SER A 90 8.30 -15.08 -5.60
N VAL A 91 7.36 -14.37 -4.97
CA VAL A 91 6.72 -13.17 -5.57
C VAL A 91 7.75 -12.05 -5.69
N ARG A 92 8.52 -11.78 -4.62
CA ARG A 92 9.57 -10.76 -4.63
C ARG A 92 10.59 -11.03 -5.73
N GLU A 93 11.08 -12.27 -5.83
CA GLU A 93 12.08 -12.66 -6.83
C GLU A 93 11.56 -12.56 -8.26
N SER A 94 10.29 -12.92 -8.48
CA SER A 94 9.63 -12.77 -9.78
C SER A 94 9.54 -11.30 -10.20
N LEU A 95 9.16 -10.40 -9.27
CA LEU A 95 9.11 -8.96 -9.51
C LEU A 95 10.51 -8.37 -9.73
N ASP A 96 11.50 -8.76 -8.91
CA ASP A 96 12.91 -8.35 -9.09
C ASP A 96 13.42 -8.73 -10.48
N SER A 97 13.19 -9.98 -10.89
CA SER A 97 13.61 -10.50 -12.20
C SER A 97 12.90 -9.77 -13.35
N TRP A 98 11.61 -9.49 -13.19
CA TRP A 98 10.84 -8.78 -14.21
C TRP A 98 11.34 -7.35 -14.41
N TYR A 99 11.56 -6.58 -13.34
CA TYR A 99 12.08 -5.22 -13.48
C TYR A 99 13.52 -5.19 -14.00
N ALA A 100 14.37 -6.14 -13.58
CA ALA A 100 15.72 -6.28 -14.14
C ALA A 100 15.71 -6.55 -15.65
N ALA A 101 14.76 -7.34 -16.15
CA ALA A 101 14.59 -7.63 -17.57
C ALA A 101 13.89 -6.49 -18.35
N ASN A 102 13.26 -5.53 -17.67
CA ASN A 102 12.46 -4.46 -18.27
C ASN A 102 12.90 -3.04 -17.81
N PRO A 103 14.15 -2.62 -18.07
CA PRO A 103 14.69 -1.35 -17.57
C PRO A 103 13.95 -0.10 -18.09
N SER A 104 13.27 -0.20 -19.23
CA SER A 104 12.45 0.89 -19.79
C SER A 104 11.07 1.04 -19.13
N ARG A 105 10.68 0.13 -18.23
CA ARG A 105 9.33 0.06 -17.65
C ARG A 105 9.30 0.34 -16.14
N MET A 106 10.27 1.11 -15.65
CA MET A 106 10.39 1.42 -14.22
C MET A 106 9.25 2.27 -13.67
N ASP A 107 8.51 3.00 -14.52
CA ASP A 107 7.32 3.74 -14.12
C ASP A 107 6.08 2.85 -13.91
N ARG A 108 6.15 1.56 -14.28
CA ARG A 108 5.02 0.64 -14.11
C ARG A 108 4.81 0.33 -12.61
N PRO A 109 3.58 0.45 -12.08
CA PRO A 109 3.27 0.11 -10.70
C PRO A 109 3.58 -1.36 -10.35
N VAL A 110 4.10 -1.60 -9.16
CA VAL A 110 4.43 -2.95 -8.68
C VAL A 110 3.18 -3.81 -8.58
N VAL A 111 2.07 -3.26 -8.07
CA VAL A 111 0.79 -3.97 -7.97
C VAL A 111 0.23 -4.35 -9.35
N GLU A 112 0.48 -3.52 -10.37
CA GLU A 112 0.10 -3.81 -11.74
C GLU A 112 0.95 -4.95 -12.31
N THR A 113 2.27 -4.90 -12.11
CA THR A 113 3.20 -5.96 -12.52
C THR A 113 2.85 -7.28 -11.82
N LEU A 114 2.60 -7.26 -10.51
CA LEU A 114 2.13 -8.42 -9.75
C LEU A 114 0.87 -9.03 -10.39
N TRP A 115 -0.09 -8.18 -10.76
CA TRP A 115 -1.31 -8.65 -11.39
C TRP A 115 -1.05 -9.34 -12.73
N PHE A 116 -0.42 -8.66 -13.68
CA PHE A 116 -0.33 -9.17 -15.04
C PHE A 116 0.71 -10.28 -15.23
N GLU A 117 1.77 -10.28 -14.43
CA GLU A 117 2.91 -11.18 -14.65
C GLU A 117 2.84 -12.42 -13.75
N ILE A 118 2.13 -12.36 -12.62
CA ILE A 118 2.07 -13.46 -11.63
C ILE A 118 0.62 -13.94 -11.46
N VAL A 119 -0.30 -13.04 -11.09
CA VAL A 119 -1.66 -13.43 -10.68
C VAL A 119 -2.54 -13.85 -11.86
N ALA A 120 -2.67 -12.98 -12.87
CA ALA A 120 -3.59 -13.19 -13.98
C ALA A 120 -3.25 -14.43 -14.82
N PRO A 121 -1.96 -14.78 -15.07
CA PRO A 121 -1.58 -16.01 -15.76
C PRO A 121 -1.85 -17.28 -14.93
N ALA A 122 -1.72 -17.21 -13.60
CA ALA A 122 -1.91 -18.36 -12.71
C ALA A 122 -3.38 -18.63 -12.36
N ALA A 123 -4.25 -17.62 -12.46
CA ALA A 123 -5.65 -17.77 -12.10
C ALA A 123 -6.52 -18.29 -13.29
N PRO A 124 -7.47 -19.22 -13.05
CA PRO A 124 -8.37 -19.74 -14.09
C PRO A 124 -9.11 -18.63 -14.82
N ALA A 125 -9.45 -18.86 -16.09
CA ALA A 125 -10.29 -17.93 -16.86
C ALA A 125 -11.57 -17.59 -16.07
N ALA A 126 -11.99 -16.32 -16.12
CA ALA A 126 -13.25 -15.90 -15.49
C ALA A 126 -14.40 -16.77 -16.05
N PRO A 127 -15.37 -17.20 -15.21
CA PRO A 127 -16.48 -18.01 -15.70
C PRO A 127 -17.21 -17.27 -16.82
N ALA A 128 -17.33 -17.92 -17.98
CA ALA A 128 -18.05 -17.37 -19.12
C ALA A 128 -19.48 -17.02 -18.69
N THR A 129 -19.92 -15.78 -18.96
CA THR A 129 -21.32 -15.41 -18.78
C THR A 129 -22.17 -16.36 -19.62
N PRO A 130 -23.13 -17.12 -19.04
CA PRO A 130 -23.97 -17.99 -19.84
C PRO A 130 -24.73 -17.11 -20.84
N ALA A 131 -24.54 -17.38 -22.13
CA ALA A 131 -25.26 -16.73 -23.20
C ALA A 131 -26.76 -16.80 -22.89
N LYS A 132 -27.43 -15.64 -22.87
CA LYS A 132 -28.89 -15.58 -22.74
C LYS A 132 -29.47 -16.53 -23.79
N ARG A 133 -30.07 -17.64 -23.36
CA ARG A 133 -30.86 -18.48 -24.25
C ARG A 133 -32.00 -17.60 -24.76
N ALA A 134 -31.94 -17.23 -26.03
CA ALA A 134 -33.06 -16.62 -26.72
C ALA A 134 -34.25 -17.59 -26.60
N ARG A 135 -35.35 -17.09 -26.03
CA ARG A 135 -36.65 -17.77 -26.05
C ARG A 135 -37.31 -17.51 -27.38
#